data_AF-A0A0M7MLA6-F1
#
_entry.id   AF-A0A0M7MLA6-F1
#
_cell.length_a   1.000
_cell.length_b   1.000
_cell.length_c   1.000
_cell.angle_alpha   90.00
_cell.angle_beta   90.00
_cell.angle_gamma   90.00
#
_symmetry.space_group_name_H-M   'P 1'
#
loop_
_entity.id
_entity.type
_entity.pdbx_description
1 polymer ?
#
loop_
_entity_poly.entity_id
_entity_poly.type
_entity_poly.pdbx_seq_one_letter_code
_entity_poly.pdbx_strand_id
1 'polypeptide(L)'
;MSTVTVACKLPNGLVLDVPGAKQPVVLNGANHPEAIAGHGLTEVDTDFWEAWTKLYPDFQPLKKELIFAQGGERSAISKAKERKGEKSGLEGLDPDKPGKGLERVPDQKN
;
A
#
# COMPACT_ATOMS: atom_id res chain seq x y z
N MET A 1 -8.29 -22.92 3.37
CA MET A 1 -7.21 -22.10 2.79
C MET A 1 -7.03 -20.93 3.73
N SER A 2 -5.82 -20.74 4.22
CA SER A 2 -5.51 -19.67 5.17
C SER A 2 -5.30 -18.37 4.41
N THR A 3 -5.72 -17.26 4.99
CA THR A 3 -5.55 -15.94 4.37
C THR A 3 -4.82 -15.00 5.31
N VAL A 4 -4.15 -14.02 4.72
CA VAL A 4 -3.52 -12.89 5.41
C VAL A 4 -4.11 -11.60 4.87
N THR A 5 -4.13 -10.57 5.71
CA THR A 5 -4.44 -9.21 5.26
C THR A 5 -3.14 -8.51 4.90
N VAL A 6 -3.00 -8.16 3.62
CA VAL A 6 -1.88 -7.37 3.11
C VAL A 6 -2.27 -5.90 3.11
N ALA A 7 -1.49 -5.09 3.82
CA ALA A 7 -1.59 -3.64 3.82
C ALA A 7 -0.62 -3.05 2.79
N CYS A 8 -1.05 -2.04 2.02
CA CYS A 8 -0.25 -1.42 0.96
C CYS A 8 -0.36 0.12 1.00
N LYS A 9 0.78 0.79 1.18
CA LYS A 9 0.93 2.26 1.22
C LYS A 9 1.07 2.89 -0.18
N LEU A 10 1.24 2.11 -1.24
CA LEU A 10 1.39 2.67 -2.58
C LEU A 10 0.07 3.32 -3.04
N PRO A 11 0.08 4.52 -3.65
CA PRO A 11 -1.16 5.26 -3.93
C PRO A 11 -2.20 4.46 -4.71
N ASN A 12 -1.77 3.77 -5.76
CA ASN A 12 -2.63 3.00 -6.67
C ASN A 12 -2.61 1.49 -6.39
N GLY A 13 -1.97 1.06 -5.30
CA GLY A 13 -1.81 -0.35 -4.99
C GLY A 13 -0.74 -1.03 -5.84
N LEU A 14 -0.85 -2.34 -5.99
CA LEU A 14 0.12 -3.17 -6.72
C LEU A 14 -0.52 -4.45 -7.23
N VAL A 15 -0.19 -4.86 -8.45
CA VAL A 15 -0.56 -6.19 -8.97
C VAL A 15 0.56 -7.17 -8.63
N LEU A 16 0.23 -8.18 -7.85
CA LEU A 16 1.13 -9.28 -7.49
C LEU A 16 0.94 -10.40 -8.48
N ASP A 17 2.04 -10.83 -9.12
CA ASP A 17 2.05 -11.97 -10.03
C ASP A 17 3.06 -13.01 -9.56
N VAL A 18 2.65 -14.28 -9.60
CA VAL A 18 3.46 -15.45 -9.24
C VAL A 18 3.39 -16.40 -10.44
N PRO A 19 4.52 -16.72 -11.09
CA PRO A 19 4.52 -17.64 -12.23
C PRO A 19 3.82 -18.97 -11.90
N GLY A 20 2.85 -19.35 -12.72
CA GLY A 20 2.06 -20.57 -12.52
C GLY A 20 0.83 -20.41 -11.62
N ALA A 21 0.60 -19.25 -11.01
CA ALA A 21 -0.68 -18.94 -10.37
C ALA A 21 -1.79 -18.79 -11.41
N LYS A 22 -3.03 -19.15 -11.03
CA LYS A 22 -4.19 -19.05 -11.93
C LYS A 22 -4.54 -17.60 -12.29
N GLN A 23 -4.35 -16.69 -11.34
CA GLN A 23 -4.69 -15.28 -11.49
C GLN A 23 -3.79 -14.43 -10.59
N PRO A 24 -3.45 -13.21 -11.03
CA PRO A 24 -2.74 -12.25 -10.18
C PRO A 24 -3.65 -11.73 -9.07
N VAL A 25 -3.04 -11.18 -8.01
CA VAL A 25 -3.73 -10.54 -6.89
C VAL A 25 -3.54 -9.03 -6.98
N VAL A 26 -4.62 -8.26 -6.91
CA VAL A 26 -4.56 -6.78 -6.95
C VAL A 26 -4.68 -6.25 -5.52
N LEU A 27 -3.62 -5.63 -5.02
CA LEU A 27 -3.63 -4.94 -3.73
C LEU A 27 -4.28 -3.57 -3.86
N ASN A 28 -5.12 -3.23 -2.89
CA ASN A 28 -5.68 -1.89 -2.74
C ASN A 28 -4.59 -0.90 -2.32
N GLY A 29 -4.61 0.30 -2.90
CA GLY A 29 -3.66 1.36 -2.58
C GLY A 29 -4.11 2.32 -1.49
N ALA A 30 -3.24 3.27 -1.15
CA ALA A 30 -3.54 4.33 -0.20
C ALA A 30 -4.69 5.27 -0.64
N ASN A 31 -4.95 5.37 -1.95
CA ASN A 31 -6.07 6.15 -2.49
C ASN A 31 -7.37 5.35 -2.58
N HIS A 32 -7.38 4.06 -2.21
CA HIS A 32 -8.61 3.27 -2.18
C HIS A 32 -9.60 3.89 -1.17
N PRO A 33 -10.92 3.97 -1.45
CA PRO A 33 -11.89 4.62 -0.56
C PRO A 33 -11.94 4.02 0.85
N GLU A 34 -11.60 2.74 0.98
CA GLU A 34 -11.56 2.00 2.25
C GLU A 34 -10.16 1.94 2.88
N ALA A 35 -9.19 2.71 2.37
CA ALA A 35 -7.85 2.71 2.94
C ALA A 35 -7.86 3.23 4.39
N ILE A 36 -7.13 2.53 5.27
CA ILE A 36 -7.04 2.85 6.69
C ILE A 36 -5.63 3.36 6.97
N ALA A 37 -5.54 4.55 7.59
CA ALA A 37 -4.25 5.18 7.91
C ALA A 37 -3.31 5.28 6.69
N GLY A 38 -3.87 5.52 5.50
CA GLY A 38 -3.12 5.62 4.24
C GLY A 38 -2.55 4.29 3.74
N HIS A 39 -3.17 3.17 4.12
CA HIS A 39 -2.88 1.84 3.58
C HIS A 39 -4.16 1.20 3.05
N GLY A 40 -4.16 0.76 1.80
CA GLY A 40 -5.21 -0.13 1.30
C GLY A 40 -5.02 -1.52 1.87
N LEU A 41 -6.12 -2.20 2.20
CA LEU A 41 -6.12 -3.55 2.77
C LEU A 41 -6.71 -4.52 1.76
N THR A 42 -6.09 -5.69 1.62
CA THR A 42 -6.55 -6.75 0.72
C THR A 42 -6.32 -8.10 1.38
N GLU A 43 -7.32 -8.98 1.34
CA GLU A 43 -7.17 -10.37 1.78
C GLU A 43 -6.49 -11.19 0.68
N VAL A 44 -5.43 -11.91 1.04
CA VAL A 44 -4.59 -12.68 0.13
C VAL A 44 -4.38 -14.07 0.69
N ASP A 45 -4.38 -15.08 -0.17
CA ASP A 45 -4.02 -16.45 0.23
C ASP A 45 -2.59 -16.48 0.81
N THR A 46 -2.41 -17.19 1.93
CA THR A 46 -1.13 -17.23 2.64
C THR A 46 -0.01 -17.79 1.76
N ASP A 47 -0.26 -18.87 1.03
CA ASP A 47 0.75 -19.54 0.21
C ASP A 47 1.14 -18.66 -0.98
N PHE A 48 0.16 -17.96 -1.57
CA PHE A 48 0.42 -16.97 -2.62
C PHE A 48 1.32 -15.83 -2.14
N TRP A 49 1.01 -15.24 -0.97
CA TRP A 49 1.81 -14.14 -0.42
C TRP A 49 3.25 -14.59 -0.10
N GLU A 50 3.41 -15.75 0.50
CA GLU A 50 4.73 -16.33 0.77
C GLU A 50 5.53 -16.59 -0.51
N ALA A 51 4.89 -17.13 -1.56
CA ALA A 51 5.54 -17.34 -2.84
C ALA A 51 5.98 -16.00 -3.47
N TRP A 52 5.11 -14.99 -3.45
CA TRP A 52 5.41 -13.68 -4.01
C TRP A 52 6.58 -12.99 -3.29
N THR A 53 6.59 -13.00 -1.94
CA THR A 53 7.68 -12.39 -1.16
C THR A 53 9.03 -13.08 -1.37
N LYS A 54 9.05 -14.39 -1.63
CA LYS A 54 10.26 -15.14 -2.00
C LYS A 54 10.77 -14.79 -3.40
N LEU A 55 9.88 -14.47 -4.33
CA LEU A 55 10.24 -14.06 -5.69
C LEU A 55 10.79 -12.62 -5.75
N TYR A 56 10.27 -11.72 -4.92
CA TYR A 56 10.63 -10.30 -4.94
C TYR A 56 11.19 -9.79 -3.59
N PRO A 57 12.22 -10.45 -3.00
CA PRO A 57 12.71 -10.09 -1.68
C PRO A 57 13.33 -8.69 -1.64
N ASP A 58 13.87 -8.22 -2.78
CA ASP A 58 14.52 -6.92 -2.89
C ASP A 58 13.61 -5.78 -3.33
N PHE A 59 12.32 -6.05 -3.53
CA PHE A 59 11.36 -5.03 -3.91
C PHE A 59 11.25 -3.98 -2.81
N GLN A 60 11.58 -2.73 -3.15
CA GLN A 60 11.76 -1.67 -2.16
C GLN A 60 10.54 -1.45 -1.26
N PRO A 61 9.29 -1.48 -1.76
CA PRO A 61 8.11 -1.42 -0.91
C PRO A 61 7.99 -2.56 0.11
N LEU A 62 8.48 -3.77 -0.19
CA LEU A 62 8.55 -4.86 0.77
C LEU A 62 9.64 -4.59 1.82
N LYS A 63 10.86 -4.24 1.39
CA LYS A 63 11.99 -3.96 2.29
C LYS A 63 11.74 -2.82 3.27
N LYS A 64 11.02 -1.78 2.82
CA LYS A 64 10.66 -0.60 3.62
C LYS A 64 9.37 -0.82 4.42
N GLU A 65 8.80 -2.02 4.33
CA GLU A 65 7.50 -2.38 4.90
C GLU A 65 6.36 -1.43 4.46
N LEU A 66 6.45 -0.83 3.27
CA LEU A 66 5.33 -0.10 2.67
C LEU A 66 4.23 -1.06 2.21
N ILE A 67 4.57 -2.34 2.03
CA ILE A 67 3.64 -3.45 1.84
C ILE A 67 3.99 -4.53 2.87
N PHE A 68 3.01 -5.00 3.64
CA PHE A 68 3.23 -6.03 4.67
C PHE A 68 1.95 -6.84 4.93
N ALA A 69 2.12 -8.09 5.37
CA ALA A 69 1.02 -8.96 5.76
C ALA A 69 0.83 -9.02 7.28
N GLN A 70 -0.40 -9.26 7.71
CA GLN A 70 -0.76 -9.61 9.08
C GLN A 70 -1.80 -10.75 9.05
N GLY A 71 -1.87 -11.54 10.12
CA GLY A 71 -2.78 -12.71 10.20
C GLY A 71 -4.28 -12.37 10.22
N GLY A 72 -4.65 -11.09 10.19
CA GLY A 72 -6.03 -10.65 10.06
C GLY A 72 -6.16 -9.13 9.99
N GLU A 73 -7.37 -8.67 9.69
CA GLU A 73 -7.63 -7.26 9.41
C GLU A 73 -7.33 -6.34 10.61
N ARG A 74 -7.73 -6.75 11.82
CA ARG A 74 -7.52 -5.93 13.04
C ARG A 74 -6.03 -5.66 13.32
N SER A 75 -5.17 -6.66 13.15
CA SER A 75 -3.73 -6.50 13.33
C SER A 75 -3.11 -5.70 12.19
N ALA A 76 -3.59 -5.89 10.95
CA ALA A 76 -3.20 -5.04 9.81
C ALA A 76 -3.52 -3.57 10.07
N ILE A 77 -4.72 -3.27 10.56
CA ILE A 77 -5.16 -1.92 10.91
C ILE A 77 -4.30 -1.33 12.03
N SER A 78 -3.99 -2.10 13.08
CA SER A 78 -3.14 -1.64 14.18
C SER A 78 -1.77 -1.22 13.68
N LYS A 79 -1.10 -2.10 12.93
CA LYS A 79 0.23 -1.83 12.37
C LYS A 79 0.19 -0.68 11.35
N ALA A 80 -0.85 -0.58 10.53
CA ALA A 80 -1.03 0.54 9.61
C ALA A 80 -1.16 1.89 10.33
N LYS A 81 -1.88 1.93 11.46
CA LYS A 81 -2.00 3.14 12.30
C LYS A 81 -0.67 3.54 12.93
N GLU A 82 0.09 2.57 13.45
CA GLU A 82 1.42 2.80 14.01
C GLU A 82 2.38 3.40 12.97
N ARG A 83 2.23 3.01 11.69
CA ARG A 83 3.11 3.45 10.59
C ARG A 83 2.48 4.51 9.69
N LYS A 84 1.42 5.19 10.14
CA LYS A 84 0.76 6.25 9.37
C LYS A 84 1.71 7.37 8.92
N GLY A 85 2.73 7.66 9.74
CA GLY A 85 3.70 8.73 9.48
C GLY A 85 4.77 8.38 8.45
N GLU A 86 4.93 7.10 8.10
CA GLU A 86 5.90 6.65 7.10
C GLU A 86 5.50 7.13 5.71
N LYS A 87 6.43 7.78 5.01
CA LYS A 87 6.17 8.32 3.68
C LYS A 87 6.54 7.30 2.61
N SER A 88 5.63 7.05 1.67
CA SER A 88 5.98 6.28 0.46
C SER A 88 6.88 7.08 -0.50
N GLY A 89 6.90 8.41 -0.37
CA GLY A 89 7.51 9.32 -1.35
C GLY A 89 6.62 9.60 -2.57
N LEU A 90 5.45 8.96 -2.64
CA LEU A 90 4.46 9.08 -3.70
C LEU A 90 3.14 9.69 -3.19
N GLU A 91 3.17 10.29 -2.01
CA GLU A 91 2.01 11.00 -1.45
C GLU A 91 1.67 12.21 -2.34
N GLY A 92 0.40 12.64 -2.31
CA GLY A 92 0.00 13.87 -2.96
C GLY A 92 0.80 15.07 -2.43
N LEU A 93 1.07 16.04 -3.30
CA LEU A 93 1.71 17.29 -2.89
C LEU A 93 0.81 18.02 -1.89
N ASP A 94 1.42 18.49 -0.81
CA ASP A 94 0.77 19.40 0.14
C ASP A 94 0.54 20.73 -0.57
N PRO A 95 -0.71 21.17 -0.84
CA PRO A 95 -0.96 22.41 -1.57
C PRO A 95 -0.42 23.64 -0.84
N ASP A 96 -0.30 23.59 0.49
CA ASP A 96 0.19 24.70 1.31
C ASP A 96 1.72 24.63 1.51
N LYS A 97 2.33 23.48 1.18
CA LYS A 97 3.78 23.26 1.16
C LYS A 97 4.20 22.44 -0.08
N PRO A 98 3.98 22.96 -1.30
CA PRO A 98 4.08 22.17 -2.52
C PRO A 98 5.53 21.80 -2.88
N GLY A 99 6.52 22.42 -2.23
CA GLY A 99 7.93 22.17 -2.44
C GLY A 99 8.65 23.37 -3.03
N LYS A 100 9.96 23.24 -3.23
CA LYS A 100 10.80 24.34 -3.71
C LYS A 100 10.42 24.73 -5.14
N GLY A 101 10.13 26.01 -5.35
CA GLY A 101 9.81 26.56 -6.68
C GLY A 101 8.37 26.33 -7.14
N LEU A 102 7.49 25.88 -6.22
CA LEU A 102 6.06 25.72 -6.49
C LEU A 102 5.28 26.67 -5.58
N GLU A 103 4.22 27.25 -6.12
CA GLU A 103 3.28 28.11 -5.39
C GLU A 103 1.86 27.61 -5.62
N ARG A 104 1.02 27.75 -4.59
CA ARG A 104 -0.39 27.42 -4.71
C ARG A 104 -1.05 28.42 -5.65
N VAL A 105 -1.62 27.93 -6.75
CA VAL A 105 -2.50 28.75 -7.60
C VAL A 105 -3.79 29.02 -6.83
N PRO A 106 -4.30 30.26 -6.78
CA PRO A 106 -5.59 30.55 -6.15
C PRO A 106 -6.69 29.68 -6.73
N ASP A 107 -7.60 29.21 -5.87
CA ASP A 107 -8.73 28.40 -6.31
C ASP A 107 -9.53 29.17 -7.37
N GLN A 108 -9.68 28.61 -8.57
CA GLN A 108 -10.50 29.23 -9.61
C GLN A 108 -11.97 29.13 -9.18
N LYS A 109 -12.58 30.27 -8.84
CA LYS A 109 -14.03 30.37 -8.67
C LYS A 109 -14.67 30.15 -10.04
N ASN A 110 -15.26 28.99 -10.25
CA ASN A 110 -16.22 28.74 -11.33
C ASN A 110 -17.57 29.39 -11.00
#